data_AF-A0A7Y3JVK0-F1
#
_entry.id   AF-A0A7Y3JVK0-F1
#
_cell.length_a   1.000
_cell.length_b   1.000
_cell.length_c   1.000
_cell.angle_alpha   90.00
_cell.angle_beta   90.00
_cell.angle_gamma   90.00
#
_symmetry.space_group_name_H-M   'P 1'
#
loop_
_entity.id
_entity.type
_entity.pdbx_description
1 polymer ?
#
loop_
_entity_poly.entity_id
_entity_poly.type
_entity_poly.pdbx_seq_one_letter_code
_entity_poly.pdbx_strand_id
1 'polypeptide(L)'
;MLIGGVEATLEWSDLVAVRLLRRWAICRGNANNPLPRMVELAKALGVSPEAAVALASLFQLTEGCLSRALHVESCLSGSIGSDERAVLLLIASAPEPGRPLASETIPHGLSGALAWAAWTVRRLLGDPGHARGPIAPVHCPFTPA
;
A
#
# COMPACT_ATOMS: atom_id res chain seq x y z
N MET A 1 -1.50 15.95 28.08
CA MET A 1 -1.73 16.69 26.83
C MET A 1 -2.22 15.69 25.81
N LEU A 2 -3.53 15.62 25.59
CA LEU A 2 -4.20 14.63 24.76
C LEU A 2 -4.28 15.18 23.33
N ILE A 3 -3.57 14.57 22.38
CA ILE A 3 -3.87 14.73 20.96
C ILE A 3 -4.46 13.40 20.52
N GLY A 4 -5.79 13.37 20.42
CA GLY A 4 -6.54 12.24 19.91
C GLY A 4 -6.19 12.00 18.45
N GLY A 5 -5.54 10.88 18.17
CA GLY A 5 -5.61 10.26 16.86
C GLY A 5 -6.83 9.36 16.89
N VAL A 6 -7.89 9.74 16.18
CA VAL A 6 -8.95 8.80 15.81
C VAL A 6 -8.25 7.65 15.08
N GLU A 7 -8.14 6.50 15.75
CA GLU A 7 -7.62 5.28 15.16
C GLU A 7 -8.58 4.94 14.02
N ALA A 8 -8.19 5.31 12.79
CA ALA A 8 -9.00 5.02 11.62
C ALA A 8 -9.24 3.52 11.60
N THR A 9 -10.51 3.12 11.73
CA THR A 9 -10.90 1.73 11.57
C THR A 9 -10.49 1.32 10.18
N LEU A 10 -9.50 0.42 10.08
CA LEU A 10 -9.03 -0.07 8.79
C LEU A 10 -10.16 -0.79 8.09
N GLU A 11 -10.36 -0.45 6.83
CA GLU A 11 -11.28 -1.18 5.98
C GLU A 11 -10.68 -2.55 5.61
N TRP A 12 -11.53 -3.47 5.17
CA TRP A 12 -11.09 -4.81 4.77
C TRP A 12 -9.99 -4.77 3.70
N SER A 13 -10.10 -3.86 2.72
CA SER A 13 -9.10 -3.63 1.68
C SER A 13 -7.73 -3.24 2.25
N ASP A 14 -7.72 -2.42 3.31
CA ASP A 14 -6.48 -1.95 3.95
C ASP A 14 -5.81 -3.10 4.69
N LEU A 15 -6.60 -3.91 5.39
CA LEU A 15 -6.13 -5.12 6.07
C LEU A 15 -5.52 -6.12 5.09
N VAL A 16 -6.15 -6.31 3.92
CA VAL A 16 -5.63 -7.17 2.85
C VAL A 16 -4.29 -6.63 2.34
N ALA A 17 -4.21 -5.33 2.03
CA ALA A 17 -3.01 -4.70 1.52
C ALA A 17 -1.85 -4.81 2.52
N VAL A 18 -2.08 -4.50 3.81
CA VAL A 18 -1.07 -4.62 4.88
C VAL A 18 -0.62 -6.07 5.07
N ARG A 19 -1.55 -7.03 5.12
CA ARG A 19 -1.19 -8.46 5.29
C ARG A 19 -0.35 -8.97 4.13
N LEU A 20 -0.69 -8.60 2.90
CA LEU A 20 0.08 -8.98 1.72
C LEU A 20 1.44 -8.27 1.65
N LEU A 21 1.54 -7.02 2.10
CA LEU A 21 2.82 -6.30 2.22
C LEU A 21 3.76 -6.95 3.24
N ARG A 22 3.24 -7.36 4.40
CA ARG A 22 4.03 -8.11 5.39
C ARG A 22 4.50 -9.44 4.83
N ARG A 23 3.63 -10.17 4.12
CA ARG A 23 3.99 -11.42 3.44
C ARG A 23 5.07 -11.20 2.39
N TRP A 24 4.95 -10.15 1.59
CA TRP A 24 5.96 -9.73 0.61
C TRP A 24 7.33 -9.52 1.27
N ALA A 25 7.38 -8.71 2.33
CA ALA A 25 8.63 -8.39 3.02
C ALA A 25 9.32 -9.63 3.61
N ILE A 26 8.55 -10.54 4.24
CA ILE A 26 9.07 -11.81 4.79
C ILE A 26 9.63 -12.70 3.67
N CYS A 27 8.90 -12.87 2.57
CA CYS A 27 9.31 -13.78 1.50
C CYS A 27 10.53 -13.26 0.74
N ARG A 28 10.60 -11.95 0.49
CA ARG A 28 11.75 -11.30 -0.15
C ARG A 28 13.03 -11.48 0.67
N GLY A 29 12.96 -11.36 2.00
CA GLY A 29 14.11 -11.54 2.89
C GLY A 29 14.79 -12.91 2.79
N ASN A 30 14.07 -13.92 2.30
CA ASN A 30 14.57 -15.29 2.13
C ASN A 30 15.05 -15.59 0.71
N ALA A 31 15.32 -14.57 -0.13
CA ALA A 31 15.72 -14.69 -1.54
C ALA A 31 14.76 -15.52 -2.43
N ASN A 32 13.53 -15.72 -1.98
CA ASN A 32 12.50 -16.43 -2.72
C ASN A 32 11.58 -15.46 -3.44
N ASN A 33 11.06 -15.85 -4.60
CA ASN A 33 9.99 -15.11 -5.27
C ASN A 33 8.78 -14.96 -4.32
N PRO A 34 8.37 -13.75 -3.91
CA PRO A 34 7.27 -13.56 -2.98
C PRO A 34 5.90 -13.91 -3.55
N LEU A 35 5.74 -13.84 -4.88
CA LEU A 35 4.43 -13.86 -5.53
C LEU A 35 3.61 -15.14 -5.25
N PRO A 36 4.16 -16.37 -5.36
CA PRO A 36 3.38 -17.58 -5.06
C PRO A 36 2.79 -17.55 -3.64
N ARG A 37 3.58 -17.08 -2.66
CA ARG A 37 3.17 -17.00 -1.26
C ARG A 37 2.16 -15.88 -0.99
N MET A 38 2.15 -14.85 -1.81
CA MET A 38 1.12 -13.81 -1.79
C MET A 38 -0.19 -14.31 -2.37
N VAL A 39 -0.16 -15.03 -3.50
CA VAL A 39 -1.35 -15.61 -4.13
C VAL A 39 -2.02 -16.63 -3.20
N GLU A 40 -1.24 -17.48 -2.53
CA GLU A 40 -1.74 -18.40 -1.50
C GLU A 40 -2.49 -17.65 -0.38
N LEU A 41 -1.90 -16.56 0.13
CA LEU A 41 -2.50 -15.77 1.20
C LEU A 41 -3.75 -15.03 0.71
N ALA A 42 -3.72 -14.43 -0.47
CA ALA A 42 -4.88 -13.73 -1.04
C ALA A 42 -6.06 -14.69 -1.22
N LYS A 43 -5.82 -15.90 -1.72
CA LYS A 43 -6.85 -16.95 -1.82
C LYS A 43 -7.43 -17.31 -0.46
N ALA A 44 -6.61 -17.44 0.58
CA ALA A 44 -7.07 -17.72 1.95
C ALA A 44 -7.90 -16.57 2.54
N LEU A 45 -7.68 -15.34 2.08
CA LEU A 45 -8.46 -14.15 2.45
C LEU A 45 -9.70 -13.96 1.56
N GLY A 46 -9.97 -14.82 0.56
CA GLY A 46 -11.09 -14.66 -0.36
C GLY A 46 -10.89 -13.54 -1.39
N VAL A 47 -9.64 -13.14 -1.63
CA VAL A 47 -9.24 -12.11 -2.59
C VAL A 47 -8.72 -12.76 -3.88
N SER A 48 -8.95 -12.12 -5.02
CA SER A 48 -8.56 -12.67 -6.31
C SER A 48 -7.04 -12.75 -6.48
N PRO A 49 -6.50 -13.75 -7.21
CA PRO A 49 -5.07 -13.84 -7.52
C PRO A 49 -4.54 -12.58 -8.24
N GLU A 50 -5.35 -11.96 -9.08
CA GLU A 50 -5.02 -10.74 -9.83
C GLU A 50 -4.74 -9.58 -8.87
N ALA A 51 -5.49 -9.45 -7.78
CA ALA A 51 -5.24 -8.43 -6.76
C ALA A 51 -3.90 -8.66 -6.05
N ALA A 52 -3.55 -9.92 -5.79
CA ALA A 52 -2.24 -10.27 -5.21
C ALA A 52 -1.08 -9.90 -6.16
N VAL A 53 -1.25 -10.16 -7.46
CA VAL A 53 -0.28 -9.77 -8.50
C VAL A 53 -0.15 -8.25 -8.58
N ALA A 54 -1.27 -7.52 -8.59
CA ALA A 54 -1.26 -6.06 -8.64
C ALA A 54 -0.57 -5.45 -7.40
N LEU A 55 -0.83 -5.98 -6.21
CA LEU A 55 -0.15 -5.57 -4.97
C LEU A 55 1.36 -5.88 -5.03
N ALA A 56 1.76 -7.05 -5.53
CA ALA A 56 3.17 -7.38 -5.69
C ALA A 56 3.89 -6.39 -6.63
N SER A 57 3.28 -6.05 -7.77
CA SER A 57 3.81 -5.04 -8.69
C SER A 57 3.89 -3.66 -8.04
N LEU A 58 2.87 -3.25 -7.29
CA LEU A 58 2.86 -1.99 -6.54
C LEU A 58 4.03 -1.94 -5.55
N PHE A 59 4.24 -2.98 -4.75
CA PHE A 59 5.32 -3.03 -3.76
C PHE A 59 6.69 -2.98 -4.43
N GLN A 60 6.90 -3.77 -5.48
CA GLN A 60 8.15 -3.78 -6.23
C GLN A 60 8.46 -2.41 -6.86
N LEU A 61 7.48 -1.76 -7.47
CA LEU A 61 7.64 -0.42 -8.05
C LEU A 61 7.92 0.63 -6.98
N THR A 62 7.22 0.55 -5.84
CA THR A 62 7.43 1.47 -4.71
C THR A 62 8.87 1.35 -4.20
N GLU A 63 9.34 0.13 -3.97
CA GLU A 63 10.73 -0.13 -3.53
C GLU A 63 11.76 0.34 -4.55
N GLY A 64 11.49 0.15 -5.84
CA GLY A 64 12.31 0.68 -6.92
C GLY A 64 12.38 2.21 -6.90
N CYS A 65 11.26 2.89 -6.70
CA CYS A 65 11.21 4.36 -6.57
C CYS A 65 11.94 4.86 -5.31
N LEU A 66 11.86 4.12 -4.20
CA LEU A 66 12.52 4.48 -2.95
C LEU A 66 14.01 4.10 -2.92
N SER A 67 14.48 3.26 -3.85
CA SER A 67 15.81 2.64 -3.83
C SER A 67 16.12 1.91 -2.51
N ARG A 68 15.07 1.46 -1.81
CA ARG A 68 15.16 0.69 -0.57
C ARG A 68 13.96 -0.23 -0.41
N ALA A 69 14.13 -1.24 0.42
CA ALA A 69 13.05 -2.10 0.88
C ALA A 69 11.98 -1.31 1.65
N LEU A 70 10.71 -1.66 1.45
CA LEU A 70 9.63 -1.25 2.35
C LEU A 70 9.84 -1.91 3.72
N HIS A 71 9.76 -1.11 4.77
CA HIS A 71 9.79 -1.53 6.15
C HIS A 71 8.38 -1.90 6.60
N VAL A 72 8.26 -3.04 7.27
CA VAL A 72 6.96 -3.52 7.76
C VAL A 72 7.07 -3.82 9.25
N GLU A 73 5.96 -3.67 9.94
CA GLU A 73 5.86 -4.17 11.31
C GLU A 73 5.86 -5.70 11.30
N SER A 74 6.12 -6.29 12.47
CA SER A 74 6.01 -7.73 12.65
C SER A 74 4.63 -8.23 12.21
N CYS A 75 4.56 -9.42 11.62
CA CYS A 75 3.31 -10.07 11.24
C CYS A 75 2.35 -10.29 12.42
N LEU A 76 2.89 -10.31 13.65
CA LEU A 76 2.13 -10.44 14.89
C LEU A 76 1.69 -9.10 15.48
N SER A 77 2.20 -7.97 14.96
CA SER A 77 1.83 -6.66 15.47
C SER A 77 0.43 -6.26 14.99
N GLY A 78 -0.38 -5.74 15.92
CA GLY A 78 -1.63 -5.06 15.59
C GLY A 78 -1.44 -3.62 15.09
N SER A 79 -0.24 -3.03 15.27
CA SER A 79 0.06 -1.67 14.81
C SER A 79 0.37 -1.64 13.32
N ILE A 80 0.24 -0.46 12.71
CA ILE A 80 0.67 -0.19 11.33
C ILE A 80 1.93 0.69 11.37
N GLY A 81 2.94 0.35 10.58
CA GLY A 81 4.18 1.11 10.42
C GLY A 81 4.06 2.31 9.49
N SER A 82 5.14 3.09 9.35
CA SER A 82 5.13 4.28 8.48
C SER A 82 4.98 3.95 7.01
N ASP A 83 5.79 3.03 6.48
CA ASP A 83 5.73 2.60 5.08
C ASP A 83 4.41 1.89 4.75
N GLU A 84 3.86 1.12 5.69
CA GLU A 84 2.55 0.50 5.54
C GLU A 84 1.45 1.56 5.39
N ARG A 85 1.45 2.60 6.23
CA ARG A 85 0.55 3.76 6.06
C ARG A 85 0.77 4.48 4.74
N ALA A 86 2.02 4.65 4.31
CA ALA A 86 2.37 5.33 3.07
C ALA A 86 1.84 4.57 1.84
N VAL A 87 1.90 3.24 1.85
CA VAL A 87 1.32 2.38 0.80
C VAL A 87 -0.20 2.49 0.77
N LEU A 88 -0.87 2.50 1.93
CA LEU A 88 -2.33 2.70 1.98
C LEU A 88 -2.74 4.07 1.43
N LEU A 89 -2.01 5.12 1.82
CA LEU A 89 -2.17 6.48 1.30
C LEU A 89 -1.99 6.53 -0.22
N LEU A 90 -0.98 5.82 -0.74
CA LEU A 90 -0.70 5.70 -2.16
C LEU A 90 -1.87 5.06 -2.94
N ILE A 91 -2.44 3.97 -2.42
CA ILE A 91 -3.59 3.29 -3.05
C ILE A 91 -4.82 4.20 -3.02
N ALA A 92 -5.13 4.81 -1.87
CA ALA A 92 -6.26 5.71 -1.72
C ALA A 92 -6.17 6.93 -2.65
N SER A 93 -4.97 7.50 -2.80
CA SER A 93 -4.73 8.74 -3.56
C SER A 93 -4.50 8.51 -5.06
N ALA A 94 -4.52 7.26 -5.54
CA ALA A 94 -4.22 6.96 -6.93
C ALA A 94 -5.25 7.63 -7.87
N PRO A 95 -4.84 8.46 -8.83
CA PRO A 95 -5.78 9.05 -9.78
C PRO A 95 -6.36 7.97 -10.70
N GLU A 96 -7.56 8.22 -11.23
CA GLU A 96 -8.05 7.43 -12.36
C GLU A 96 -7.12 7.59 -13.58
N PRO A 97 -6.89 6.53 -14.36
CA PRO A 97 -6.11 6.61 -15.60
C PRO A 97 -6.62 7.71 -16.50
N GLY A 98 -5.70 8.55 -16.99
CA GLY A 98 -6.02 9.69 -17.86
C GLY A 98 -6.25 11.02 -17.12
N ARG A 99 -6.26 11.05 -15.78
CA ARG A 99 -6.20 12.31 -15.00
C ARG A 99 -4.76 12.75 -14.72
N PRO A 100 -4.49 14.06 -14.54
CA PRO A 100 -3.17 14.55 -14.18
C PRO A 100 -2.61 13.89 -12.91
N LEU A 101 -1.31 13.54 -12.94
CA LEU A 101 -0.61 12.76 -11.90
C LEU A 101 -0.05 13.60 -10.74
N ALA A 102 -0.07 14.94 -10.86
CA ALA A 102 0.37 15.85 -9.81
C ALA A 102 -0.84 16.23 -8.93
N SER A 103 -0.72 15.99 -7.62
CA SER A 103 -1.70 16.39 -6.60
C SER A 103 -0.95 17.01 -5.42
N GLU A 104 -1.60 17.90 -4.68
CA GLU A 104 -1.04 18.44 -3.42
C GLU A 104 -0.70 17.33 -2.41
N THR A 105 -1.41 16.19 -2.46
CA THR A 105 -1.16 15.02 -1.61
C THR A 105 0.12 14.26 -1.97
N ILE A 106 0.57 14.34 -3.23
CA ILE A 106 1.78 13.68 -3.74
C ILE A 106 2.53 14.71 -4.61
N PRO A 107 3.29 15.62 -3.98
CA PRO A 107 3.79 16.84 -4.64
C PRO A 107 4.80 16.58 -5.76
N HIS A 108 5.46 15.42 -5.76
CA HIS A 108 6.38 15.00 -6.83
C HIS A 108 5.71 14.21 -7.95
N GLY A 109 4.39 13.95 -7.83
CA GLY A 109 3.65 13.06 -8.71
C GLY A 109 4.10 11.60 -8.59
N LEU A 110 3.19 10.69 -8.92
CA LEU A 110 3.54 9.28 -9.06
C LEU A 110 4.13 9.05 -10.45
N SER A 111 5.15 8.18 -10.56
CA SER A 111 5.52 7.66 -11.87
C SER A 111 4.30 7.00 -12.51
N GLY A 112 4.15 7.11 -13.84
CA GLY A 112 2.97 6.58 -14.53
C GLY A 112 2.71 5.09 -14.21
N ALA A 113 3.79 4.31 -14.09
CA ALA A 113 3.70 2.90 -13.69
C ALA A 113 3.19 2.71 -12.26
N LEU A 114 3.67 3.53 -11.30
CA LEU A 114 3.25 3.45 -9.90
C LEU A 114 1.79 3.89 -9.72
N ALA A 115 1.37 4.95 -10.43
CA ALA A 115 -0.01 5.39 -10.45
C ALA A 115 -0.96 4.32 -11.00
N TRP A 116 -0.57 3.70 -12.12
CA TRP A 116 -1.33 2.59 -12.71
C TRP A 116 -1.43 1.38 -11.78
N ALA A 117 -0.33 1.00 -11.12
CA ALA A 117 -0.33 -0.10 -10.17
C ALA A 117 -1.25 0.20 -8.98
N ALA A 118 -1.15 1.39 -8.38
CA ALA A 118 -1.96 1.81 -7.25
C ALA A 118 -3.46 1.86 -7.59
N TRP A 119 -3.80 2.42 -8.77
CA TRP A 119 -5.18 2.43 -9.26
C TRP A 119 -5.71 1.02 -9.53
N THR A 120 -4.90 0.15 -10.12
CA THR A 120 -5.29 -1.25 -10.40
C THR A 120 -5.59 -2.00 -9.11
N VAL A 121 -4.76 -1.83 -8.08
CA VAL A 121 -5.01 -2.37 -6.74
C VAL A 121 -6.32 -1.84 -6.19
N ARG A 122 -6.54 -0.52 -6.24
CA ARG A 122 -7.78 0.10 -5.77
C ARG A 122 -9.02 -0.49 -6.44
N ARG A 123 -8.97 -0.67 -7.77
CA ARG A 123 -10.07 -1.26 -8.53
C ARG A 123 -10.32 -2.73 -8.16
N LEU A 124 -9.26 -3.51 -7.93
CA LEU A 124 -9.37 -4.95 -7.66
C LEU A 124 -9.77 -5.29 -6.23
N LEU A 125 -9.39 -4.46 -5.25
CA LEU A 125 -9.78 -4.64 -3.85
C LEU A 125 -11.19 -4.09 -3.53
N GLY A 126 -11.85 -3.48 -4.52
CA GLY A 126 -13.03 -2.65 -4.31
C GLY A 126 -12.62 -1.24 -3.89
N ASP A 127 -13.41 -0.23 -4.25
CA ASP A 127 -13.13 1.16 -3.90
C ASP A 127 -13.04 1.26 -2.36
N PRO A 128 -11.84 1.42 -1.77
CA PRO A 128 -11.70 1.56 -0.33
C PRO A 128 -12.47 2.83 0.01
N GLY A 129 -13.55 2.67 0.77
CA GLY A 129 -14.55 3.72 0.98
C GLY A 129 -13.90 5.07 1.26
N HIS A 130 -14.39 6.10 0.58
CA HIS A 130 -14.00 7.51 0.71
C HIS A 130 -14.31 8.13 2.09
N ALA A 131 -14.21 7.37 3.20
CA ALA A 131 -14.43 7.86 4.54
C ALA A 131 -13.23 8.73 4.99
N ARG A 132 -13.18 9.94 4.44
CA ARG A 132 -12.13 10.97 4.58
C ARG A 132 -10.83 10.55 3.89
N GLY A 133 -10.59 11.17 2.73
CA GLY A 133 -9.28 11.14 2.10
C GLY A 133 -8.21 11.46 3.17
N PRO A 134 -7.13 10.67 3.25
CA PRO A 134 -6.09 10.88 4.24
C PRO A 134 -5.56 12.31 4.12
N ILE A 135 -5.39 12.98 5.27
CA ILE A 135 -4.84 14.33 5.33
C ILE A 135 -3.49 14.31 4.62
N ALA A 136 -3.31 15.19 3.64
CA ALA A 136 -2.06 15.32 2.90
C ALA A 136 -0.92 15.51 3.91
N PRO A 137 0.10 14.64 3.92
CA PRO A 137 1.18 14.76 4.87
C PRO A 137 2.03 15.99 4.53
N VAL A 138 2.49 16.71 5.57
CA VAL A 138 3.34 17.90 5.44
C VAL A 138 4.75 17.55 4.91
N HIS A 139 5.13 16.26 5.02
CA HIS A 139 6.39 15.69 4.56
C HIS A 139 6.16 14.42 3.74
N CYS A 140 7.16 13.99 2.98
CA CYS A 140 7.07 12.73 2.24
C CYS A 140 6.74 11.57 3.19
N PRO A 141 5.69 10.77 2.94
CA PRO A 141 5.23 9.73 3.87
C PRO A 141 6.20 8.53 3.96
N PHE A 142 7.16 8.44 3.05
CA PHE A 142 8.21 7.40 3.04
C PHE A 142 9.53 7.85 3.70
N THR A 143 9.56 9.02 4.35
CA THR A 143 10.76 9.47 5.07
C THR A 143 10.92 8.61 6.34
N PRO A 144 12.08 7.96 6.55
CA PRO A 144 12.34 7.29 7.81
C PRO A 144 12.26 8.30 8.96
N ALA A 145 11.62 7.91 10.07
CA ALA A 145 11.61 8.68 11.31
C ALA A 145 13.01 8.77 11.93
#